data_AF-A0A1U9V3Y7-F1
#
_entry.id   AF-A0A1U9V3Y7-F1
#
_cell.length_a   1.000
_cell.length_b   1.000
_cell.length_c   1.000
_cell.angle_alpha   90.00
_cell.angle_beta   90.00
_cell.angle_gamma   90.00
#
_symmetry.space_group_name_H-M   'P 1'
#
loop_
_entity.id
_entity.type
_entity.pdbx_description
1 polymer ?
#
loop_
_entity_poly.entity_id
_entity_poly.type
_entity_poly.pdbx_seq_one_letter_code
_entity_poly.pdbx_strand_id
1 'polypeptide(L)'
;MFIKHRLKRVRKESFLHRYETNGESAMKSIFKSSFRNVTAFACAVICTTAAQIGHAQERQPCIGLSGALTGPQAFTGLAARMGAEIAIDEINASGGVLGKKLVLKVYDDGGQPPKEGWPPFANM
;
A
#
# COMPACT_ATOMS: atom_id res chain seq x y z
N MET A 1 -74.14 24.10 30.23
CA MET A 1 -73.84 23.70 28.83
C MET A 1 -72.53 24.28 28.27
N PHE A 2 -72.03 25.43 28.78
CA PHE A 2 -70.83 26.13 28.29
C PHE A 2 -69.47 25.42 28.53
N ILE A 3 -69.29 24.68 29.63
CA ILE A 3 -67.98 24.09 30.00
C ILE A 3 -67.60 22.92 29.07
N LYS A 4 -68.57 22.08 28.67
CA LYS A 4 -68.31 20.94 27.77
C LYS A 4 -67.89 21.40 26.36
N HIS A 5 -68.41 22.53 25.88
CA HIS A 5 -67.99 23.12 24.60
C HIS A 5 -66.57 23.69 24.67
N ARG A 6 -66.20 24.33 25.79
CA ARG A 6 -64.86 24.88 25.97
C ARG A 6 -63.78 23.79 26.02
N LEU A 7 -64.06 22.67 26.70
CA LEU A 7 -63.15 21.51 26.77
C LEU A 7 -62.96 20.80 25.43
N LYS A 8 -64.03 20.61 24.65
CA LYS A 8 -63.92 20.03 23.30
C LYS A 8 -63.08 20.92 22.37
N ARG A 9 -63.21 22.25 22.50
CA ARG A 9 -62.41 23.21 21.73
C ARG A 9 -60.94 23.11 22.09
N VAL A 10 -60.58 23.20 23.38
CA VAL A 10 -59.19 23.10 23.83
C VAL A 10 -58.55 21.77 23.40
N ARG A 11 -59.28 20.65 23.53
CA ARG A 11 -58.78 19.33 23.11
C ARG A 11 -58.49 19.26 21.60
N LYS A 12 -59.31 19.91 20.78
CA LYS A 12 -59.11 19.95 19.31
C LYS A 12 -57.88 20.79 18.94
N GLU A 13 -57.72 21.97 19.55
CA GLU A 13 -56.55 22.84 19.33
C GLU A 13 -55.25 22.15 19.76
N SER A 14 -55.24 21.47 20.92
CA SER A 14 -54.07 20.72 21.38
C SER A 14 -53.71 19.55 20.46
N PHE A 15 -54.72 18.90 19.88
CA PHE A 15 -54.53 17.78 18.95
C PHE A 15 -54.01 18.26 17.60
N LEU A 16 -54.53 19.37 17.07
CA LEU A 16 -54.08 19.95 15.80
C LEU A 16 -52.64 20.48 15.89
N HIS A 17 -52.32 21.23 16.94
CA HIS A 17 -50.95 21.72 17.17
C HIS A 17 -49.95 20.56 17.33
N ARG A 18 -50.37 19.46 17.97
CA ARG A 18 -49.53 18.25 18.09
C ARG A 18 -49.40 17.49 16.77
N TYR A 19 -50.38 17.54 15.87
CA TYR A 19 -50.31 16.89 14.55
C TYR A 19 -49.35 17.64 13.62
N GLU A 20 -49.42 18.97 13.62
CA GLU A 20 -48.58 19.85 12.81
C GLU A 20 -47.10 19.79 13.24
N THR A 21 -46.84 19.89 14.54
CA THR A 21 -45.47 19.81 15.11
C THR A 21 -44.84 18.41 14.95
N ASN A 22 -45.62 17.34 15.09
CA ASN A 22 -45.12 15.98 14.86
C ASN A 22 -44.84 15.70 13.37
N GLY A 23 -45.64 16.26 12.46
CA GLY A 23 -45.44 16.13 11.00
C GLY A 23 -44.17 16.81 10.50
N GLU A 24 -43.90 18.04 10.95
CA GLU A 24 -42.66 18.74 10.61
C GLU A 24 -41.41 18.02 11.15
N SER A 25 -41.50 17.49 12.37
CA SER A 25 -40.39 16.78 13.02
C SER A 25 -40.07 15.46 12.29
N ALA A 26 -41.10 14.73 11.85
CA ALA A 26 -40.93 13.51 11.07
C ALA A 26 -40.28 13.79 9.70
N MET A 27 -40.72 14.85 9.00
CA MET A 27 -40.21 15.19 7.67
C MET A 27 -38.74 15.64 7.70
N LYS A 28 -38.33 16.42 8.71
CA LYS A 28 -36.93 16.84 8.91
C LYS A 28 -36.01 15.65 9.25
N SER A 29 -36.51 14.65 9.97
CA SER A 29 -35.76 13.44 10.33
C SER A 29 -35.46 12.55 9.12
N ILE A 30 -36.46 12.34 8.25
CA ILE A 30 -36.32 11.50 7.04
C ILE A 30 -35.33 12.13 6.06
N PHE A 31 -35.37 13.46 5.90
CA PHE A 31 -34.44 14.17 5.01
C PHE A 31 -33.00 14.14 5.53
N LYS A 32 -32.80 14.25 6.85
CA LYS A 32 -31.47 14.22 7.49
C LYS A 32 -30.85 12.81 7.47
N SER A 33 -31.66 11.75 7.58
CA SER A 33 -31.17 10.36 7.52
C SER A 33 -30.73 9.94 6.12
N SER A 34 -31.42 10.39 5.07
CA SER A 34 -31.07 10.06 3.69
C SER A 34 -29.75 10.68 3.26
N PHE A 35 -29.47 11.92 3.70
CA PHE A 35 -28.20 12.59 3.40
C PHE A 35 -27.00 11.97 4.14
N ARG A 36 -27.20 11.51 5.38
CA ARG A 36 -26.13 10.91 6.20
C ARG A 36 -25.62 9.57 5.65
N ASN A 37 -26.49 8.77 5.04
CA ASN A 37 -26.14 7.44 4.53
C ASN A 37 -25.41 7.51 3.18
N VAL A 38 -25.69 8.52 2.35
CA VAL A 38 -25.00 8.74 1.06
C VAL A 38 -23.54 9.17 1.27
N THR A 39 -23.26 10.00 2.28
CA THR A 39 -21.89 10.43 2.62
C THR A 39 -21.03 9.26 3.13
N ALA A 40 -21.61 8.34 3.91
CA ALA A 40 -20.91 7.17 4.43
C ALA A 40 -20.52 6.18 3.31
N PHE A 41 -21.38 6.00 2.30
CA PHE A 41 -21.10 5.16 1.15
C PHE A 41 -20.01 5.75 0.24
N ALA A 42 -20.01 7.07 0.02
CA ALA A 42 -19.00 7.73 -0.81
C ALA A 42 -17.58 7.59 -0.21
N CYS A 43 -17.41 7.69 1.11
CA CYS A 43 -16.11 7.48 1.77
C CYS A 43 -15.61 6.04 1.65
N ALA A 44 -16.50 5.05 1.73
CA ALA A 44 -16.13 3.64 1.62
C ALA A 44 -15.57 3.29 0.23
N VAL A 45 -16.14 3.85 -0.84
CA VAL A 45 -15.67 3.62 -2.22
C VAL A 45 -14.30 4.25 -2.46
N ILE A 46 -14.06 5.47 -1.94
CA ILE A 46 -12.78 6.17 -2.08
C ILE A 46 -11.64 5.44 -1.32
N CYS A 47 -11.93 4.80 -0.19
CA CYS A 47 -10.93 4.03 0.54
C CYS A 47 -10.47 2.76 -0.20
N THR A 48 -11.33 2.17 -1.05
CA THR A 48 -10.98 0.93 -1.77
C THR A 48 -10.08 1.15 -2.99
N THR A 49 -10.11 2.33 -3.62
CA THR A 49 -9.32 2.62 -4.83
C THR A 49 -7.92 3.17 -4.54
N ALA A 50 -7.68 3.67 -3.32
CA ALA A 50 -6.37 4.17 -2.89
C ALA A 50 -5.34 3.04 -2.61
N ALA A 51 -5.78 1.78 -2.52
CA ALA A 51 -4.90 0.65 -2.23
C ALA A 51 -4.12 0.11 -3.46
N GLN A 52 -4.34 0.66 -4.66
CA GLN A 52 -3.67 0.22 -5.88
C GLN A 52 -2.44 1.07 -6.25
N ILE A 53 -1.89 1.86 -5.32
CA ILE A 53 -0.60 2.52 -5.53
C ILE A 53 0.45 1.41 -5.68
N GLY A 54 1.02 1.33 -6.89
CA GLY A 54 1.79 0.19 -7.37
C GLY A 54 2.79 -0.36 -6.37
N HIS A 55 2.72 -1.66 -6.11
CA HIS A 55 3.78 -2.39 -5.42
C HIS A 55 5.04 -2.30 -6.30
N ALA A 56 6.06 -1.58 -5.83
CA ALA A 56 7.38 -1.67 -6.41
C ALA A 56 7.80 -3.14 -6.40
N GLN A 57 8.11 -3.68 -7.58
CA GLN A 57 8.41 -5.09 -7.74
C GLN A 57 9.63 -5.43 -6.90
N GLU A 58 9.42 -6.25 -5.87
CA GLU A 58 10.40 -6.48 -4.83
C GLU A 58 11.55 -7.33 -5.39
N ARG A 59 12.60 -6.68 -5.91
CA ARG A 59 13.80 -7.37 -6.41
C ARG A 59 14.75 -7.64 -5.25
N GLN A 60 15.30 -8.86 -5.22
CA GLN A 60 16.35 -9.23 -4.28
C GLN A 60 17.63 -8.44 -4.61
N PRO A 61 18.25 -7.74 -3.65
CA PRO A 61 19.47 -7.00 -3.92
C PRO A 61 20.61 -7.96 -4.25
N CYS A 62 21.43 -7.60 -5.25
CA CYS A 62 22.58 -8.41 -5.65
C CYS A 62 23.80 -7.54 -6.00
N ILE A 63 24.98 -8.12 -5.82
CA ILE A 63 26.27 -7.56 -6.24
C ILE A 63 26.91 -8.51 -7.26
N GLY A 64 27.45 -7.95 -8.34
CA GLY A 64 28.21 -8.70 -9.33
C GLY A 64 29.72 -8.65 -9.04
N LEU A 65 30.40 -9.78 -9.17
CA LEU A 65 31.85 -9.90 -9.21
C LEU A 65 32.25 -10.50 -10.55
N SER A 66 32.95 -9.73 -11.38
CA SER A 66 33.67 -10.26 -12.55
C SER A 66 35.14 -10.33 -12.18
N GLY A 67 35.76 -11.49 -12.39
CA GLY A 67 37.20 -11.62 -12.26
C GLY A 67 37.70 -12.89 -12.92
N ALA A 68 39.02 -12.99 -13.05
CA ALA A 68 39.67 -14.20 -13.53
C ALA A 68 39.52 -15.30 -12.47
N LEU A 69 38.61 -16.25 -12.69
CA LEU A 69 38.46 -17.43 -11.83
C LEU A 69 39.12 -18.65 -12.47
N THR A 70 39.39 -18.57 -13.77
CA THR A 70 40.20 -19.53 -14.52
C THR A 70 41.37 -18.82 -15.21
N GLY A 71 42.29 -19.61 -15.75
CA GLY A 71 43.47 -19.11 -16.44
C GLY A 71 44.61 -18.67 -15.52
N PRO A 72 45.67 -18.04 -16.07
CA PRO A 72 46.91 -17.74 -15.34
C PRO A 72 46.72 -16.81 -14.13
N GLN A 73 45.70 -15.96 -14.19
CA GLN A 73 45.41 -14.95 -13.17
C GLN A 73 44.29 -15.38 -12.19
N ALA A 74 43.91 -16.66 -12.20
CA ALA A 74 42.81 -17.21 -11.38
C ALA A 74 42.98 -16.93 -9.88
N PHE A 75 44.22 -16.92 -9.38
CA PHE A 75 44.53 -16.71 -7.97
C PHE A 75 43.92 -15.41 -7.43
N THR A 76 44.03 -14.32 -8.18
CA THR A 76 43.53 -13.01 -7.75
C THR A 76 42.00 -12.97 -7.73
N GLY A 77 41.33 -13.52 -8.75
CA GLY A 77 39.87 -13.52 -8.79
C GLY A 77 39.25 -14.48 -7.77
N LEU A 78 39.90 -15.60 -7.48
CA LEU A 78 39.49 -16.51 -6.41
C LEU A 78 39.65 -15.85 -5.03
N ALA A 79 40.75 -15.13 -4.78
CA ALA A 79 40.92 -14.37 -3.54
C ALA A 79 39.83 -13.30 -3.37
N ALA A 80 39.52 -12.56 -4.44
CA ALA A 80 38.44 -11.56 -4.44
C ALA A 80 37.06 -12.20 -4.17
N ARG A 81 36.78 -13.35 -4.80
CA ARG A 81 35.54 -14.11 -4.58
C ARG A 81 35.39 -14.53 -3.12
N MET A 82 36.42 -15.12 -2.52
CA MET A 82 36.38 -15.56 -1.13
C MET A 82 36.14 -14.39 -0.17
N GLY A 83 36.81 -13.25 -0.39
CA GLY A 83 36.58 -12.04 0.40
C GLY A 83 35.15 -11.51 0.26
N ALA A 84 34.61 -11.51 -0.96
CA ALA A 84 33.24 -11.08 -1.22
C ALA A 84 32.19 -12.01 -0.58
N GLU A 85 32.43 -13.33 -0.61
CA GLU A 85 31.56 -14.32 0.04
C GLU A 85 31.52 -14.10 1.56
N ILE A 86 32.67 -13.94 2.21
CA ILE A 86 32.75 -13.66 3.66
C ILE A 86 32.00 -12.37 4.01
N ALA A 87 32.25 -11.28 3.27
CA ALA A 87 31.59 -10.01 3.53
C ALA A 87 30.06 -10.10 3.36
N ILE A 88 29.59 -10.82 2.35
CA ILE A 88 28.15 -11.01 2.11
C ILE A 88 27.53 -11.85 3.22
N ASP A 89 28.21 -12.88 3.70
CA ASP A 89 27.74 -13.69 4.82
C ASP A 89 27.61 -12.86 6.10
N GLU A 90 28.60 -12.01 6.41
CA GLU A 90 28.55 -11.09 7.55
C GLU A 90 27.41 -10.07 7.44
N ILE A 91 27.24 -9.45 6.27
CA ILE A 91 26.14 -8.51 5.99
C ILE A 91 24.80 -9.22 6.17
N ASN A 92 24.67 -10.43 5.60
CA ASN A 92 23.45 -11.20 5.67
C ASN A 92 23.16 -11.64 7.11
N ALA A 93 24.15 -12.08 7.87
CA ALA A 93 24.01 -12.41 9.29
C ALA A 93 23.53 -11.21 10.12
N SER A 94 23.96 -10.00 9.75
CA SER A 94 23.58 -8.73 10.41
C SER A 94 22.20 -8.19 10.01
N GLY A 95 21.40 -8.97 9.29
CA GLY A 95 20.04 -8.58 8.86
C GLY A 95 19.94 -8.16 7.39
N GLY A 96 21.05 -8.23 6.64
CA GLY A 96 21.09 -7.90 5.23
C GLY A 96 20.95 -6.40 4.94
N VAL A 97 20.66 -6.06 3.69
CA VAL A 97 20.51 -4.68 3.22
C VAL A 97 19.02 -4.34 3.18
N LEU A 98 18.61 -3.33 3.95
CA LEU A 98 17.19 -2.93 4.10
C LEU A 98 16.29 -4.11 4.49
N GLY A 99 16.80 -5.01 5.34
CA GLY A 99 16.09 -6.22 5.80
C GLY A 99 16.10 -7.39 4.80
N LYS A 100 16.86 -7.30 3.71
CA LYS A 100 16.90 -8.33 2.65
C LYS A 100 18.28 -8.95 2.50
N LYS A 101 18.31 -10.25 2.25
CA LYS A 101 19.55 -10.98 1.98
C LYS A 101 20.13 -10.58 0.63
N LEU A 102 21.40 -10.21 0.65
CA LEU A 102 22.21 -9.85 -0.50
C LEU A 102 22.72 -11.12 -1.21
N VAL A 103 22.70 -11.10 -2.55
CA VAL A 103 23.18 -12.21 -3.38
C VAL A 103 24.45 -11.81 -4.12
N LEU A 104 25.48 -12.66 -4.06
CA LEU A 104 26.67 -12.53 -4.92
C LEU A 104 26.43 -13.21 -6.27
N LYS A 105 26.65 -12.50 -7.37
CA LYS A 105 26.68 -13.06 -8.72
C LYS A 105 28.11 -13.04 -9.23
N VAL A 106 28.66 -14.21 -9.48
CA VAL A 106 30.07 -14.38 -9.86
C VAL A 106 30.16 -14.73 -11.35
N TYR A 107 31.02 -14.01 -12.07
CA TYR A 107 31.30 -14.20 -13.49
C TYR A 107 32.80 -14.37 -13.71
N ASP A 108 33.16 -15.39 -14.50
CA ASP A 108 34.55 -15.62 -14.91
C ASP A 108 34.82 -14.92 -16.24
N ASP A 109 35.73 -13.95 -16.24
CA ASP A 109 36.19 -13.25 -17.45
C ASP A 109 37.52 -13.81 -17.99
N GLY A 110 38.13 -14.79 -17.31
CA GLY A 110 39.41 -15.37 -17.71
C GLY A 110 40.56 -14.37 -17.78
N GLY A 111 40.42 -13.19 -17.15
CA GLY A 111 41.39 -12.09 -17.23
C GLY A 111 41.44 -11.42 -18.60
N GLN A 112 40.41 -11.61 -19.43
CA GLN A 112 40.31 -11.03 -20.76
C GLN A 112 39.45 -9.76 -20.73
N PRO A 113 39.73 -8.77 -21.59
CA PRO A 113 38.82 -7.66 -21.79
C PRO A 113 37.46 -8.18 -22.30
N PRO A 114 36.38 -7.40 -22.14
CA PRO A 114 35.07 -7.77 -22.64
C PRO A 114 35.15 -8.18 -24.12
N LYS A 115 34.52 -9.30 -24.49
CA LYS A 115 34.39 -9.68 -25.90
C LYS A 115 33.73 -8.51 -26.65
N GLU A 116 34.39 -8.00 -27.68
CA GLU A 116 33.81 -7.02 -28.60
C GLU A 116 32.43 -7.51 -29.05
N GLY A 117 31.39 -6.69 -28.84
CA GLY A 117 29.99 -7.04 -29.15
C GLY A 117 29.07 -7.32 -27.96
N TRP A 118 29.44 -6.93 -26.73
CA TRP A 118 28.50 -6.96 -25.60
C TRP A 118 27.21 -6.17 -25.94
N PRO A 119 26.02 -6.79 -25.93
CA PRO A 119 24.78 -6.09 -26.29
C PRO A 119 24.45 -5.02 -25.23
N PRO A 120 23.87 -3.88 -25.63
CA PRO A 120 23.50 -2.81 -24.70
C PRO A 120 22.36 -3.29 -23.80
N PHE A 121 22.67 -3.73 -22.57
CA PHE A 121 21.80 -3.96 -21.41
C PHE A 121 20.38 -4.52 -21.62
N ALA A 122 20.08 -5.18 -22.74
CA ALA A 122 18.71 -5.35 -23.19
C ALA A 122 17.85 -6.33 -22.38
N ASN A 123 18.40 -7.01 -21.36
CA ASN A 123 17.67 -7.99 -20.56
C ASN A 123 18.02 -7.90 -19.05
N MET A 124 17.73 -6.77 -18.42
CA MET A 124 17.67 -6.59 -16.95
C MET A 124 16.24 -6.39 -16.44
#